data_AF-A0A945PWX4-F1
#
_entry.id   AF-A0A945PWX4-F1
#
_cell.length_a   1.000
_cell.length_b   1.000
_cell.length_c   1.000
_cell.angle_alpha   90.00
_cell.angle_beta   90.00
_cell.angle_gamma   90.00
#
_symmetry.space_group_name_H-M   'P 1'
#
loop_
_entity.id
_entity.type
_entity.pdbx_description
1 polymer ?
#
loop_
_entity_poly.entity_id
_entity_poly.type
_entity_poly.pdbx_seq_one_letter_code
_entity_poly.pdbx_strand_id
1 'polypeptide(L)' 'EKGVWLRPYGKLLYTMPPFIISKQELLLVTKAIKAVIEEL' A
#
# COMPACT_ATOMS: atom_id res chain seq x y z
N GLU A 1 3.11 6.90 -9.47
CA GLU A 1 4.58 6.99 -9.36
C GLU A 1 5.25 5.94 -8.44
N LYS A 2 4.56 5.31 -7.47
CA LYS A 2 5.15 4.19 -6.66
C LYS A 2 4.63 2.78 -6.99
N GLY A 3 3.80 2.61 -8.04
CA GLY A 3 3.30 1.29 -8.47
C GLY A 3 2.26 0.62 -7.54
N VAL A 4 1.80 1.30 -6.48
CA VAL A 4 0.83 0.78 -5.52
C VAL A 4 -0.42 1.66 -5.53
N TRP A 5 -1.60 1.04 -5.58
CA TRP A 5 -2.88 1.73 -5.45
C TRP A 5 -3.43 1.60 -4.03
N LEU A 6 -3.53 2.72 -3.32
CA LEU A 6 -4.07 2.78 -1.96
C LEU A 6 -5.43 3.49 -1.98
N ARG A 7 -6.38 2.99 -1.19
CA ARG A 7 -7.74 3.54 -1.08
C ARG A 7 -7.95 4.08 0.34
N PRO A 8 -8.10 5.40 0.51
CA PRO A 8 -8.50 5.98 1.78
C PRO A 8 -10.01 5.82 1.99
N TYR A 9 -10.43 5.59 3.23
CA TYR A 9 -11.83 5.57 3.65
C TYR A 9 -11.95 6.14 5.07
N GLY A 10 -12.37 7.40 5.18
CA GLY A 10 -12.38 8.12 6.45
C GLY A 10 -10.97 8.20 7.05
N LYS A 11 -10.79 7.62 8.24
CA LYS A 11 -9.48 7.51 8.93
C LYS A 11 -8.71 6.21 8.61
N LEU A 12 -9.20 5.41 7.67
CA LEU A 12 -8.61 4.12 7.30
C LEU A 12 -7.94 4.20 5.94
N LEU A 13 -6.88 3.41 5.77
CA LEU A 13 -6.18 3.23 4.51
C LEU A 13 -6.08 1.74 4.20
N TYR A 14 -6.54 1.32 3.02
CA TYR A 14 -6.51 -0.09 2.63
C TYR A 14 -6.13 -0.27 1.16
N THR A 15 -5.77 -1.50 0.82
CA THR A 15 -5.53 -1.94 -0.56
C THR A 15 -5.80 -3.43 -0.67
N MET A 16 -5.94 -3.94 -1.89
CA MET A 16 -6.15 -5.35 -2.16
C MET A 16 -5.20 -5.77 -3.29
N PRO A 17 -3.96 -6.20 -2.95
CA PRO A 17 -3.05 -6.72 -3.95
C PRO A 17 -3.61 -8.02 -4.57
N PRO A 18 -3.10 -8.42 -5.75
CA PRO A 18 -3.46 -9.72 -6.33
C PRO A 18 -3.08 -10.87 -5.37
N PHE A 19 -3.84 -11.98 -5.43
CA PHE A 19 -3.55 -13.16 -4.61
C PHE A 19 -2.16 -13.77 -4.91
N ILE A 20 -1.71 -13.68 -6.16
CA ILE A 20 -0.42 -14.20 -6.62
C ILE A 20 0.63 -13.06 -6.57
N ILE A 21 0.78 -12.42 -5.41
CA ILE A 21 1.77 -11.36 -5.20
C ILE A 21 3.11 -11.95 -4.74
N SER A 22 4.21 -11.48 -5.32
CA SER A 22 5.56 -11.84 -4.85
C SER A 22 5.92 -11.15 -3.53
N LYS A 23 6.95 -11.66 -2.84
CA LYS A 23 7.43 -11.02 -1.60
C LYS A 23 7.92 -9.58 -1.83
N GLN A 24 8.54 -9.34 -2.98
CA GLN A 24 9.08 -8.03 -3.36
C GLN A 24 7.97 -7.02 -3.62
N GLU A 25 6.92 -7.43 -4.34
CA GLU A 25 5.74 -6.58 -4.56
C GLU A 25 4.99 -6.32 -3.25
N LEU A 26 4.85 -7.34 -2.38
CA LEU A 26 4.24 -7.14 -1.07
C LEU A 26 5.03 -6.13 -0.22
N LEU A 27 6.36 -6.19 -0.27
CA LEU A 27 7.22 -5.22 0.41
C LEU A 27 7.05 -3.79 -0.16
N LEU A 28 6.83 -3.66 -1.47
CA LEU A 28 6.51 -2.37 -2.10
C LEU A 28 5.20 -1.80 -1.54
N VAL A 29 4.16 -2.64 -1.45
CA VAL A 29 2.85 -2.25 -0.91
C VAL A 29 2.96 -1.78 0.54
N THR A 30 3.62 -2.55 1.40
CA THR A 30 3.75 -2.19 2.83
C THR A 30 4.61 -0.94 3.04
N LYS A 31 5.68 -0.76 2.27
CA LYS A 31 6.49 0.47 2.29
C LYS A 31 5.68 1.69 1.84
N ALA A 32 4.85 1.55 0.81
CA ALA A 32 3.99 2.63 0.35
C ALA A 32 2.98 3.04 1.43
N ILE A 33 2.35 2.08 2.11
CA ILE A 33 1.43 2.35 3.23
C ILE A 33 2.16 3.09 4.35
N LYS A 34 3.35 2.62 4.75
CA LYS A 34 4.14 3.25 5.80
C LYS A 34 4.47 4.72 5.47
N ALA A 35 4.95 4.98 4.26
CA ALA A 35 5.29 6.33 3.83
C ALA A 35 4.09 7.29 3.90
N VAL A 36 2.91 6.84 3.46
CA VAL A 36 1.69 7.67 3.54
C VAL A 36 1.32 7.98 4.99
N ILE A 37 1.48 7.03 5.92
CA ILE A 37 1.20 7.25 7.35
C ILE A 37 2.23 8.20 7.97
N GLU A 38 3.49 8.14 7.57
CA GLU A 38 4.54 9.05 8.07
C GLU A 38 4.41 10.48 7.54
N GLU A 39 3.76 10.67 6.38
CA GLU A 39 3.48 11.98 5.77
C GLU A 39 2.17 12.64 6.29
N LEU A 40 1.34 11.92 7.05
CA LEU A 40 0.07 12.38 7.65
C LEU A 40 0.26 12.92 9.08
#